data_AF-A0A8C1AMA7-F1
#
_entry.id   AF-A0A8C1AMA7-F1
#
_cell.length_a   1.000
_cell.length_b   1.000
_cell.length_c   1.000
_cell.angle_alpha   90.00
_cell.angle_beta   90.00
_cell.angle_gamma   90.00
#
_symmetry.space_group_name_H-M   'P 1'
#
loop_
_entity.id
_entity.type
_entity.pdbx_description
1 polymer ?
#
loop_
_entity_poly.entity_id
_entity_poly.type
_entity_poly.pdbx_seq_one_letter_code
_entity_poly.pdbx_strand_id
1 'polypeptide(L)'
;LERNQSSPVDRVERSDGRIVKMEVDYSATVDQRLPECEKMARDGRLQEAIESLLSLEKQTRTASDMVSTSRILVAIVQLCYEAKDWDALNENIMLLSKRRSQLKQAVAKMVQECYTYVDAMSDLSIKLRLIDTLRTVTAGKNIRIMAKYYTSITMGRMAALLDLSIDESEEFLSNLVVNKTIYAKVDRLAGIINFQRPKDPNDLLNDWSQKLNSLMSLVNKTTHLIAKEEMIHNLQ
;
A
#
# COMPACT_ATOMS: atom_id res chain seq x y z
N LEU A 1 8.44 -43.43 -19.92
CA LEU A 1 7.07 -43.25 -19.37
C LEU A 1 7.18 -43.34 -17.84
N GLU A 2 7.79 -42.35 -17.20
CA GLU A 2 7.88 -42.32 -15.74
C GLU A 2 6.93 -41.25 -15.22
N ARG A 3 5.86 -41.70 -14.57
CA ARG A 3 4.87 -40.85 -13.91
C ARG A 3 5.47 -40.35 -12.60
N ASN A 4 5.73 -39.06 -12.55
CA ASN A 4 6.11 -38.31 -11.37
C ASN A 4 4.92 -38.30 -10.38
N GLN A 5 5.03 -39.03 -9.27
CA GLN A 5 4.05 -39.00 -8.18
C GLN A 5 4.30 -37.74 -7.33
N SER A 6 3.51 -36.70 -7.56
CA SER A 6 3.41 -35.54 -6.68
C SER A 6 2.57 -35.90 -5.45
N SER A 7 3.20 -35.96 -4.27
CA SER A 7 2.54 -36.14 -2.98
C SER A 7 1.57 -34.97 -2.68
N PRO A 8 0.43 -35.21 -2.00
CA PRO A 8 -0.53 -34.17 -1.69
C PRO A 8 -0.02 -33.32 -0.51
N VAL A 9 0.01 -32.01 -0.69
CA VAL A 9 0.48 -31.02 0.29
C VAL A 9 -0.57 -30.87 1.39
N ASP A 10 -0.16 -31.12 2.64
CA ASP A 10 -0.97 -31.03 3.85
C ASP A 10 -1.53 -29.62 4.08
N ARG A 11 -2.85 -29.54 4.31
CA ARG A 11 -3.57 -28.32 4.64
C ARG A 11 -3.46 -28.04 6.13
N VAL A 12 -2.77 -26.97 6.52
CA VAL A 12 -2.76 -26.50 7.91
C VAL A 12 -3.90 -25.49 8.10
N GLU A 13 -5.02 -25.94 8.69
CA GLU A 13 -6.11 -25.08 9.12
C GLU A 13 -5.76 -24.42 10.46
N ARG A 14 -5.82 -23.07 10.54
CA ARG A 14 -5.93 -22.35 11.82
C ARG A 14 -7.41 -22.18 12.17
N SER A 15 -7.70 -22.19 13.46
CA SER A 15 -9.01 -22.19 14.11
C SER A 15 -9.93 -20.96 13.87
N ASP A 16 -9.73 -20.19 12.80
CA ASP A 16 -10.50 -18.97 12.47
C ASP A 16 -11.10 -19.00 11.04
N GLY A 17 -11.17 -20.17 10.38
CA GLY A 17 -11.83 -20.31 9.07
C GLY A 17 -11.22 -19.48 7.92
N ARG A 18 -10.15 -18.72 8.18
CA ARG A 18 -9.37 -18.01 7.17
C ARG A 18 -8.42 -19.00 6.53
N ILE A 19 -8.73 -19.37 5.29
CA ILE A 19 -7.82 -20.09 4.39
C ILE A 19 -6.55 -19.23 4.28
N VAL A 20 -5.47 -19.65 4.94
CA VAL A 20 -4.15 -19.06 4.74
C VAL A 20 -3.73 -19.49 3.34
N LYS A 21 -3.81 -18.57 2.39
CA LYS A 21 -3.27 -18.78 1.06
C LYS A 21 -1.78 -19.03 1.22
N MET A 22 -1.31 -20.21 0.79
CA MET A 22 0.10 -20.57 0.87
C MET A 22 0.91 -19.50 0.12
N GLU A 23 1.82 -18.84 0.83
CA GLU A 23 2.77 -17.91 0.22
C GLU A 23 3.71 -18.75 -0.66
N VAL A 24 3.48 -18.69 -1.96
CA VAL A 24 4.41 -19.26 -2.94
C VAL A 24 5.49 -18.21 -3.14
N ASP A 25 6.71 -18.54 -2.75
CA ASP A 25 7.87 -17.69 -2.95
C ASP A 25 8.31 -17.74 -4.42
N TYR A 26 8.25 -16.58 -5.08
CA TYR A 26 8.67 -16.44 -6.48
C TYR A 26 10.08 -15.85 -6.62
N SER A 27 10.82 -15.65 -5.52
CA SER A 27 12.13 -14.97 -5.54
C SER A 27 13.08 -15.55 -6.57
N ALA A 28 13.21 -16.89 -6.64
CA ALA A 28 14.07 -17.56 -7.62
C ALA A 28 13.63 -17.33 -9.08
N THR A 29 12.32 -17.29 -9.34
CA THR A 29 11.78 -17.01 -10.67
C THR A 29 12.06 -15.55 -11.06
N VAL A 30 11.92 -14.63 -10.11
CA VAL A 30 12.20 -13.20 -10.31
C VAL A 30 13.68 -12.95 -10.55
N ASP A 31 14.56 -13.61 -9.80
CA ASP A 31 16.01 -13.48 -9.94
C ASP A 31 16.52 -13.92 -11.31
N GLN A 32 15.86 -14.91 -11.94
CA GLN A 32 16.18 -15.34 -13.31
C GLN A 32 15.55 -14.41 -14.35
N ARG A 33 14.29 -14.01 -14.18
CA ARG A 33 13.53 -13.27 -15.18
C ARG A 33 13.89 -11.78 -15.26
N LEU A 34 14.29 -11.16 -14.16
CA LEU A 34 14.66 -9.74 -14.15
C LEU A 34 15.84 -9.44 -15.10
N PRO A 35 16.99 -10.14 -15.00
CA PRO A 35 18.12 -9.92 -15.93
C PRO A 35 17.78 -10.22 -17.39
N GLU A 36 16.90 -11.20 -17.65
CA GLU A 36 16.42 -11.50 -19.00
C GLU A 36 15.62 -10.33 -19.58
N CYS A 37 14.74 -9.73 -18.78
CA CYS A 37 13.94 -8.59 -19.20
C CYS A 37 14.80 -7.33 -19.39
N GLU A 38 15.83 -7.13 -18.56
CA GLU A 38 16.82 -6.06 -18.75
C GLU A 38 17.62 -6.20 -20.04
N LYS A 39 17.97 -7.43 -20.44
CA LYS A 39 18.62 -7.69 -21.73
C LYS A 39 17.66 -7.41 -22.88
N MET A 40 16.42 -7.90 -22.80
CA MET A 40 15.39 -7.64 -23.83
C MET A 40 15.10 -6.15 -24.02
N ALA A 41 15.09 -5.37 -22.94
CA ALA A 41 14.93 -3.92 -23.01
C ALA A 41 16.13 -3.25 -23.71
N ARG A 42 17.37 -3.69 -23.42
CA ARG A 42 18.59 -3.21 -24.11
C ARG A 42 18.62 -3.58 -25.59
N ASP A 43 18.02 -4.71 -25.96
CA ASP A 43 17.87 -5.16 -27.35
C ASP A 43 16.75 -4.38 -28.11
N GLY A 44 16.15 -3.35 -27.49
CA GLY A 44 15.12 -2.50 -28.09
C GLY A 44 13.70 -3.05 -28.00
N ARG A 45 13.49 -4.18 -27.30
CA ARG A 45 12.18 -4.84 -27.12
C ARG A 45 11.57 -4.48 -25.76
N LEU A 46 11.50 -3.19 -25.45
CA LEU A 46 10.99 -2.68 -24.17
C LEU A 46 9.57 -3.16 -23.86
N GLN A 47 8.66 -3.06 -24.84
CA GLN A 47 7.26 -3.39 -24.63
C GLN A 47 7.06 -4.87 -24.26
N GLU A 48 7.80 -5.76 -24.93
CA GLU A 48 7.74 -7.20 -24.66
C GLU A 48 8.32 -7.54 -23.28
N ALA A 49 9.38 -6.84 -22.86
CA ALA A 49 9.93 -6.96 -21.52
C ALA A 49 8.91 -6.52 -20.45
N ILE A 50 8.23 -5.38 -20.66
CA ILE A 50 7.19 -4.90 -19.75
C ILE A 50 6.02 -5.87 -19.67
N GLU A 51 5.53 -6.40 -20.79
CA GLU A 51 4.45 -7.39 -20.80
C GLU A 51 4.81 -8.67 -20.04
N SER A 52 6.05 -9.15 -20.22
CA SER A 52 6.58 -10.30 -19.48
C SER A 52 6.61 -10.02 -17.96
N LEU A 53 7.08 -8.85 -17.55
CA LEU A 53 7.08 -8.43 -16.15
C LEU A 53 5.68 -8.22 -15.59
N LEU A 54 4.73 -7.68 -16.36
CA LEU A 54 3.33 -7.51 -15.95
C LEU A 54 2.62 -8.86 -15.76
N SER A 55 3.00 -9.88 -16.52
CA SER A 55 2.53 -11.25 -16.33
C SER A 55 3.06 -11.85 -15.02
N LEU A 56 4.35 -11.65 -14.72
CA LEU A 56 4.97 -12.11 -13.48
C LEU A 56 4.44 -11.33 -12.25
N GLU A 57 4.20 -10.03 -12.39
CA GLU A 57 3.54 -9.19 -11.40
C GLU A 57 2.18 -9.78 -11.03
N LYS A 58 1.38 -10.17 -12.02
CA LYS A 58 0.04 -10.73 -11.76
C LYS A 58 0.13 -12.01 -10.92
N GLN A 59 1.13 -12.86 -11.19
CA GLN A 59 1.34 -14.11 -10.45
C GLN A 59 1.76 -13.85 -9.01
N THR A 60 2.82 -13.05 -8.82
CA THR A 60 3.37 -12.72 -7.49
C THR A 60 2.36 -11.96 -6.63
N ARG A 61 1.63 -11.00 -7.21
CA ARG A 61 0.55 -10.27 -6.52
C ARG A 61 -0.57 -11.21 -6.09
N THR A 62 -0.97 -12.14 -6.96
CA THR A 62 -2.01 -13.12 -6.62
C THR A 62 -1.55 -14.07 -5.52
N ALA A 63 -0.27 -14.42 -5.51
CA ALA A 63 0.36 -15.22 -4.45
C ALA A 63 0.63 -14.44 -3.15
N SER A 64 0.38 -13.12 -3.14
CA SER A 64 0.68 -12.23 -2.01
C SER A 64 2.17 -12.15 -1.64
N ASP A 65 3.07 -12.47 -2.58
CA ASP A 65 4.51 -12.34 -2.41
C ASP A 65 4.93 -10.88 -2.54
N MET A 66 4.97 -10.20 -1.41
CA MET A 66 5.27 -8.77 -1.33
C MET A 66 6.68 -8.43 -1.81
N VAL A 67 7.67 -9.28 -1.53
CA VAL A 67 9.07 -9.00 -1.85
C VAL A 67 9.24 -9.04 -3.36
N SER A 68 8.83 -10.13 -3.99
CA SER A 68 8.90 -10.31 -5.45
C SER A 68 8.07 -9.28 -6.19
N THR A 69 6.81 -9.05 -5.79
CA THR A 69 5.97 -8.02 -6.44
C THR A 69 6.62 -6.64 -6.35
N SER A 70 7.21 -6.27 -5.21
CA SER A 70 7.88 -4.97 -5.09
C SER A 70 9.09 -4.82 -6.01
N ARG A 71 9.89 -5.88 -6.17
CA ARG A 71 11.04 -5.89 -7.08
C ARG A 71 10.61 -5.79 -8.55
N ILE A 72 9.55 -6.50 -8.93
CA ILE A 72 9.00 -6.43 -10.30
C ILE A 72 8.47 -5.03 -10.61
N LEU A 73 7.73 -4.40 -9.69
CA LEU A 73 7.22 -3.04 -9.88
C LEU A 73 8.37 -2.02 -10.07
N VAL A 74 9.40 -2.11 -9.22
CA VAL A 74 10.59 -1.24 -9.32
C VAL A 74 11.31 -1.47 -10.65
N ALA A 75 11.49 -2.73 -11.07
CA ALA A 75 12.13 -3.07 -12.32
C ALA A 75 11.37 -2.53 -13.55
N ILE A 76 10.04 -2.63 -13.59
CA ILE A 76 9.23 -2.06 -14.70
C ILE A 76 9.53 -0.56 -14.86
N VAL A 77 9.57 0.18 -13.75
CA VAL A 77 9.81 1.62 -13.75
C VAL A 77 11.27 1.93 -14.11
N GLN A 78 12.24 1.15 -13.63
CA GLN A 78 13.66 1.25 -14.02
C GLN A 78 13.86 1.05 -15.53
N LEU A 79 13.25 0.02 -16.13
CA LEU A 79 13.35 -0.22 -17.56
C LEU A 79 12.78 0.93 -18.41
N CYS A 80 11.64 1.51 -17.99
CA CYS A 80 11.07 2.66 -18.68
C CYS A 80 11.98 3.89 -18.58
N TYR A 81 12.61 4.09 -17.41
CA TYR A 81 13.56 5.18 -17.18
C TYR A 81 14.83 5.03 -18.03
N GLU A 82 15.44 3.84 -18.07
CA GLU A 82 16.64 3.55 -18.86
C GLU A 82 16.39 3.70 -20.38
N ALA A 83 15.23 3.28 -20.85
CA ALA A 83 14.82 3.46 -22.24
C ALA A 83 14.45 4.91 -22.60
N LYS A 84 14.39 5.82 -21.61
CA LYS A 84 13.94 7.21 -21.73
C LYS A 84 12.51 7.35 -22.31
N ASP A 85 11.69 6.32 -22.13
CA ASP A 85 10.29 6.34 -22.53
C ASP A 85 9.43 6.83 -21.35
N TRP A 86 9.25 8.14 -21.29
CA TRP A 86 8.54 8.82 -20.21
C TRP A 86 7.03 8.61 -20.26
N ASP A 87 6.49 8.33 -21.45
CA ASP A 87 5.06 8.09 -21.61
C ASP A 87 4.73 6.69 -21.08
N ALA A 88 5.51 5.68 -21.46
CA ALA A 88 5.41 4.33 -20.90
C ALA A 88 5.63 4.33 -19.38
N LEU A 89 6.56 5.14 -18.86
CA LEU A 89 6.79 5.29 -17.43
C LEU A 89 5.52 5.75 -16.69
N ASN A 90 4.92 6.86 -17.13
CA ASN A 90 3.74 7.44 -16.49
C ASN A 90 2.52 6.52 -16.60
N GLU A 91 2.32 5.88 -17.76
CA GLU A 91 1.24 4.91 -17.97
C GLU A 91 1.36 3.71 -17.02
N ASN A 92 2.55 3.13 -16.89
CA ASN A 92 2.78 2.00 -16.00
C ASN A 92 2.60 2.37 -14.52
N ILE A 93 3.09 3.55 -14.09
CA ILE A 93 2.87 4.06 -12.72
C ILE A 93 1.36 4.16 -12.43
N MET A 94 0.59 4.73 -13.34
CA MET A 94 -0.87 4.87 -13.20
C MET A 94 -1.58 3.53 -13.19
N LEU A 95 -1.22 2.63 -14.10
CA LEU A 95 -1.80 1.28 -14.22
C LEU A 95 -1.57 0.46 -12.95
N LEU A 96 -0.33 0.42 -12.46
CA LEU A 96 0.07 -0.37 -11.31
C LEU A 96 -0.53 0.18 -10.01
N SER A 97 -0.69 1.50 -9.91
CA SER A 97 -1.28 2.17 -8.75
C SER A 97 -2.80 2.04 -8.68
N LYS A 98 -3.49 2.02 -9.83
CA LYS A 98 -4.96 1.84 -9.91
C LYS A 98 -5.39 0.37 -9.91
N ARG A 99 -4.46 -0.58 -10.00
CA ARG A 99 -4.76 -2.03 -10.07
C ARG A 99 -5.49 -2.49 -8.80
N ARG A 100 -6.67 -3.10 -8.97
CA ARG A 100 -7.41 -3.72 -7.86
C ARG A 100 -6.53 -4.78 -7.19
N SER A 101 -6.55 -4.81 -5.85
CA SER A 101 -5.78 -5.75 -5.02
C SER A 101 -4.27 -5.63 -5.13
N GLN A 102 -3.75 -4.47 -5.56
CA GLN A 102 -2.31 -4.23 -5.51
C GLN A 102 -1.80 -4.14 -4.06
N LEU A 103 -0.59 -4.66 -3.83
CA LEU A 103 0.07 -4.60 -2.54
C LEU A 103 0.56 -3.17 -2.24
N LYS A 104 0.01 -2.57 -1.18
CA LYS A 104 0.28 -1.16 -0.80
C LYS A 104 1.77 -0.87 -0.57
N GLN A 105 2.52 -1.84 -0.05
CA GLN A 105 3.97 -1.68 0.16
C GLN A 105 4.77 -1.75 -1.14
N ALA A 106 4.31 -2.56 -2.12
CA ALA A 106 4.95 -2.63 -3.44
C ALA A 106 4.79 -1.31 -4.20
N VAL A 107 3.59 -0.70 -4.18
CA VAL A 107 3.36 0.64 -4.75
C VAL A 107 4.21 1.70 -4.05
N ALA A 108 4.36 1.63 -2.73
CA ALA A 108 5.19 2.58 -1.99
C ALA A 108 6.66 2.52 -2.40
N LYS A 109 7.23 1.32 -2.54
CA LYS A 109 8.61 1.13 -3.02
C LYS A 109 8.79 1.61 -4.47
N MET A 110 7.82 1.32 -5.34
CA MET A 110 7.80 1.81 -6.72
C MET A 110 7.82 3.35 -6.77
N VAL A 111 6.94 3.99 -6.01
CA VAL A 111 6.86 5.46 -5.94
C VAL A 111 8.14 6.07 -5.35
N GLN A 112 8.75 5.44 -4.34
CA GLN A 112 10.04 5.87 -3.79
C GLN A 112 11.15 5.87 -4.83
N GLU A 113 11.22 4.84 -5.66
CA GLU A 113 12.17 4.79 -6.78
C GLU A 113 11.89 5.94 -7.76
N CYS A 114 10.63 6.17 -8.15
CA CYS A 114 10.29 7.25 -9.07
C CYS A 114 10.72 8.64 -8.58
N TYR A 115 10.73 8.89 -7.26
CA TYR A 115 11.18 10.17 -6.70
C TYR A 115 12.65 10.44 -7.00
N THR A 116 13.51 9.41 -7.01
CA THR A 116 14.93 9.56 -7.35
C THR A 116 15.14 10.06 -8.78
N TYR A 117 14.23 9.70 -9.70
CA TYR A 117 14.28 10.12 -11.08
C TYR A 117 13.90 11.59 -11.27
N VAL A 118 12.99 12.11 -10.44
CA VAL A 118 12.56 13.51 -10.49
C VAL A 118 13.75 14.46 -10.25
N ASP A 119 14.69 14.05 -9.38
CA ASP A 119 15.89 14.84 -9.09
C ASP A 119 16.95 14.71 -10.20
N ALA A 120 17.04 13.54 -10.85
CA ALA A 120 17.98 13.29 -11.93
C ALA A 120 17.56 13.90 -13.29
N MET A 121 16.29 14.22 -13.47
CA MET A 121 15.75 14.77 -14.72
C MET A 121 16.11 16.25 -14.94
N SER A 122 16.66 16.56 -16.11
CA SER A 122 16.99 17.94 -16.53
C SER A 122 15.84 18.65 -17.27
N ASP A 123 14.97 17.91 -17.95
CA ASP A 123 13.86 18.49 -18.72
C ASP A 123 12.69 18.87 -17.80
N LEU A 124 12.33 20.16 -17.81
CA LEU A 124 11.28 20.70 -16.94
C LEU A 124 9.88 20.19 -17.32
N SER A 125 9.59 20.02 -18.61
CA SER A 125 8.26 19.57 -19.06
C SER A 125 7.99 18.13 -18.63
N ILE A 126 8.98 17.25 -18.86
CA ILE A 126 8.89 15.84 -18.46
C ILE A 126 8.85 15.71 -16.93
N LYS A 127 9.66 16.51 -16.23
CA LYS A 127 9.66 16.57 -14.76
C LYS A 127 8.29 16.93 -14.19
N LEU A 128 7.63 17.95 -14.74
CA LEU A 128 6.29 18.35 -14.31
C LEU A 128 5.25 17.24 -14.54
N ARG A 129 5.28 16.57 -15.71
CA ARG A 129 4.36 15.46 -16.00
C ARG A 129 4.52 14.28 -15.03
N LEU A 130 5.77 13.94 -14.69
CA LEU A 130 6.04 12.89 -13.72
C LEU A 130 5.56 13.30 -12.31
N ILE A 131 5.80 14.55 -11.91
CA ILE A 131 5.32 15.09 -10.62
C ILE A 131 3.79 15.01 -10.53
N ASP A 132 3.06 15.41 -11.57
CA ASP A 132 1.59 15.36 -11.58
C ASP A 132 1.06 13.91 -11.47
N THR A 133 1.75 12.97 -12.14
CA THR A 133 1.47 11.54 -12.03
C THR A 133 1.71 11.03 -10.61
N LEU A 134 2.84 11.40 -10.01
CA LEU A 134 3.20 11.01 -8.64
C LEU A 134 2.24 11.62 -7.60
N ARG A 135 1.81 12.87 -7.80
CA ARG A 135 0.80 13.52 -6.96
C ARG A 135 -0.51 12.74 -6.99
N THR A 136 -0.96 12.36 -8.18
CA THR A 136 -2.19 11.59 -8.37
C THR A 136 -2.16 10.23 -7.65
N VAL A 137 -1.06 9.48 -7.76
CA VAL A 137 -0.95 8.16 -7.11
C VAL A 137 -0.77 8.27 -5.59
N THR A 138 -0.19 9.36 -5.08
CA THR A 138 -0.01 9.58 -3.64
C THR A 138 -1.24 10.17 -2.95
N ALA A 139 -2.12 10.86 -3.68
CA ALA A 139 -3.36 11.44 -3.14
C ALA A 139 -4.18 10.41 -2.34
N GLY A 140 -4.40 9.21 -2.88
CA GLY A 140 -5.14 8.17 -2.17
C GLY A 140 -4.51 7.72 -0.85
N LYS A 141 -3.17 7.74 -0.74
CA LYS A 141 -2.46 7.47 0.51
C LYS A 141 -2.63 8.63 1.50
N ASN A 142 -2.55 9.87 1.04
CA ASN A 142 -2.74 11.06 1.86
C ASN A 142 -4.14 11.10 2.46
N ILE A 143 -5.18 10.84 1.65
CA ILE A 143 -6.57 10.78 2.13
C ILE A 143 -6.74 9.72 3.21
N ARG A 144 -6.10 8.55 3.07
CA ARG A 144 -6.15 7.50 4.11
C ARG A 144 -5.47 7.90 5.41
N ILE A 145 -4.38 8.67 5.34
CA ILE A 145 -3.74 9.25 6.52
C ILE A 145 -4.70 10.27 7.15
N MET A 146 -5.31 11.14 6.33
CA MET A 146 -6.27 12.11 6.82
C MET A 146 -7.44 11.43 7.55
N ALA A 147 -8.02 10.38 6.97
CA ALA A 147 -9.10 9.62 7.58
C ALA A 147 -8.72 8.91 8.90
N LYS A 148 -7.43 8.68 9.15
CA LYS A 148 -6.93 8.08 10.40
C LYS A 148 -6.74 9.13 11.51
N TYR A 149 -6.29 10.33 11.16
CA TYR A 149 -5.86 11.33 12.13
C TYR A 149 -6.86 12.49 12.31
N TYR A 150 -7.67 12.79 11.30
CA TYR A 150 -8.72 13.81 11.39
C TYR A 150 -10.07 13.17 11.67
N THR A 151 -10.81 13.76 12.60
CA THR A 151 -12.22 13.45 12.82
C THR A 151 -13.08 14.14 11.76
N SER A 152 -12.84 15.44 11.55
CA SER A 152 -13.40 16.24 10.47
C SER A 152 -12.36 17.20 9.89
N ILE A 153 -12.53 17.56 8.61
CA ILE A 153 -11.69 18.51 7.89
C ILE A 153 -12.55 19.32 6.92
N THR A 154 -12.18 20.58 6.66
CA THR A 154 -12.82 21.37 5.60
C THR A 154 -12.31 20.96 4.22
N MET A 155 -13.19 21.00 3.21
CA MET A 155 -12.90 20.63 1.83
C MET A 155 -11.74 21.46 1.26
N GLY A 156 -11.76 22.77 1.48
CA GLY A 156 -10.67 23.66 1.03
C GLY A 156 -9.32 23.32 1.68
N ARG A 157 -9.30 22.91 2.95
CA ARG A 157 -8.05 22.48 3.60
C ARG A 157 -7.56 21.14 3.04
N MET A 158 -8.48 20.21 2.78
CA MET A 158 -8.14 18.93 2.17
C MET A 158 -7.56 19.12 0.77
N ALA A 159 -8.18 19.95 -0.08
CA ALA A 159 -7.68 20.28 -1.42
C ALA A 159 -6.27 20.88 -1.37
N ALA A 160 -6.04 21.84 -0.46
CA ALA A 160 -4.71 22.45 -0.26
C ALA A 160 -3.64 21.45 0.19
N LEU A 161 -4.00 20.44 0.99
CA LEU A 161 -3.07 19.39 1.43
C LEU A 161 -2.81 18.33 0.35
N LEU A 162 -3.72 18.16 -0.60
CA LEU A 162 -3.57 17.24 -1.73
C LEU A 162 -2.93 17.90 -2.95
N ASP A 163 -2.85 19.23 -2.97
CA ASP A 163 -2.41 20.05 -4.10
C ASP A 163 -3.23 19.75 -5.38
N LEU A 164 -4.55 19.63 -5.18
CA LEU A 164 -5.56 19.36 -6.20
C LEU A 164 -6.66 20.43 -6.12
N SER A 165 -7.46 20.56 -7.18
CA SER A 165 -8.68 21.36 -7.09
C SER A 165 -9.70 20.76 -6.11
N ILE A 166 -10.67 21.57 -5.69
CA ILE A 166 -11.76 21.11 -4.84
C ILE A 166 -12.56 20.00 -5.55
N ASP A 167 -12.85 20.18 -6.84
CA ASP A 167 -13.64 19.22 -7.63
C ASP A 167 -12.90 17.87 -7.79
N GLU A 168 -11.61 17.90 -8.15
CA GLU A 168 -10.81 16.68 -8.23
C GLU A 168 -10.69 15.98 -6.87
N SER A 169 -10.44 16.74 -5.81
CA SER A 169 -10.36 16.21 -4.44
C SER A 169 -11.67 15.49 -4.06
N GLU A 170 -12.81 16.02 -4.49
CA GLU A 170 -14.12 15.45 -4.22
C GLU A 170 -14.32 14.14 -5.00
N GLU A 171 -13.96 14.13 -6.28
CA GLU A 171 -14.03 12.95 -7.13
C GLU A 171 -13.14 11.83 -6.58
N PHE A 172 -11.90 12.16 -6.19
CA PHE A 172 -10.98 11.21 -5.55
C PHE A 172 -11.54 10.66 -4.24
N LEU A 173 -12.10 11.52 -3.40
CA LEU A 173 -12.73 11.11 -2.14
C LEU A 173 -13.93 10.18 -2.40
N SER A 174 -14.81 10.55 -3.34
CA SER A 174 -15.99 9.76 -3.73
C SER A 174 -15.58 8.36 -4.21
N ASN A 175 -14.59 8.27 -5.10
CA ASN A 175 -14.05 7.01 -5.59
C ASN A 175 -13.52 6.12 -4.45
N LEU A 176 -12.83 6.70 -3.46
CA LEU A 176 -12.32 5.95 -2.31
C LEU A 176 -13.43 5.45 -1.37
N VAL A 177 -14.50 6.22 -1.20
CA VAL A 177 -15.67 5.85 -0.40
C VAL A 177 -16.48 4.75 -1.10
N VAL A 178 -16.73 4.87 -2.41
CA VAL A 178 -17.43 3.85 -3.22
C VAL A 178 -16.67 2.53 -3.22
N ASN A 179 -15.33 2.59 -3.34
CA ASN A 179 -14.46 1.41 -3.26
C ASN A 179 -14.31 0.84 -1.84
N LYS A 180 -15.03 1.39 -0.84
CA LYS A 180 -14.97 0.98 0.58
C LYS A 180 -13.55 1.02 1.18
N THR A 181 -12.68 1.85 0.62
CA THR A 181 -11.29 1.99 1.10
C THR A 181 -11.23 2.81 2.38
N ILE A 182 -12.11 3.82 2.49
CA ILE A 182 -12.29 4.66 3.67
C ILE A 182 -13.78 4.90 3.89
N TYR A 183 -14.14 5.30 5.11
CA TYR A 183 -15.44 5.89 5.40
C TYR A 183 -15.28 7.40 5.43
N ALA A 184 -16.13 8.12 4.72
CA ALA A 184 -16.25 9.56 4.82
C ALA A 184 -17.68 10.00 4.49
N LYS A 185 -18.16 11.03 5.17
CA LYS A 185 -19.40 11.75 4.84
C LYS A 185 -19.04 13.18 4.48
N VAL A 186 -19.52 13.64 3.33
CA VAL A 186 -19.26 14.99 2.81
C VAL A 186 -20.53 15.81 2.91
N ASP A 187 -20.47 16.92 3.61
CA ASP A 187 -21.44 18.00 3.51
C ASP A 187 -20.92 19.02 2.50
N ARG A 188 -21.47 18.99 1.29
CA ARG A 188 -21.02 19.87 0.19
C ARG A 188 -21.36 21.34 0.42
N LEU A 189 -22.47 21.64 1.09
CA LEU A 189 -22.90 23.02 1.34
C LEU A 189 -22.03 23.66 2.42
N ALA A 190 -21.76 22.94 3.50
CA ALA A 190 -20.86 23.40 4.56
C ALA A 190 -19.38 23.25 4.19
N GLY A 191 -19.05 22.43 3.18
CA GLY A 191 -17.69 22.09 2.81
C GLY A 191 -16.95 21.31 3.91
N ILE A 192 -17.65 20.46 4.67
CA ILE A 192 -17.09 19.69 5.79
C ILE A 192 -17.10 18.21 5.44
N ILE A 193 -15.97 17.56 5.68
CA ILE A 193 -15.82 16.12 5.56
C ILE A 193 -15.67 15.52 6.95
N ASN A 194 -16.47 14.53 7.27
CA ASN A 194 -16.40 13.75 8.49
C ASN A 194 -15.93 12.32 8.19
N PHE A 195 -14.82 11.90 8.79
CA PHE A 195 -14.26 10.55 8.63
C PHE A 195 -14.73 9.57 9.70
N GLN A 196 -15.39 10.06 10.76
CA GLN A 196 -15.91 9.22 11.83
C GLN A 196 -17.21 8.53 11.41
N ARG A 197 -17.27 7.22 11.66
CA ARG A 197 -18.53 6.49 11.60
C ARG A 197 -19.43 6.96 12.73
N PRO A 198 -20.74 7.13 12.49
CA PRO A 198 -21.71 7.28 13.57
C PRO A 198 -21.50 6.14 14.56
N LYS A 199 -21.32 6.48 15.84
CA LYS A 199 -21.19 5.51 16.90
C LYS A 199 -22.54 5.34 17.57
N ASP A 200 -22.98 4.10 17.72
CA ASP A 200 -24.16 3.82 18.52
C ASP A 200 -23.81 3.89 20.02
N PRO A 201 -24.79 4.12 20.91
CA PRO A 201 -24.55 4.16 22.37
C PRO A 201 -23.84 2.91 22.90
N ASN A 202 -24.12 1.74 22.30
CA ASN A 202 -23.46 0.48 22.62
C ASN A 202 -21.98 0.47 22.25
N ASP A 203 -21.59 1.09 21.13
CA ASP A 203 -20.17 1.19 20.74
C ASP A 203 -19.39 2.05 21.73
N LEU A 204 -19.99 3.15 22.20
CA LEU A 204 -19.39 4.01 23.21
C LEU A 204 -19.18 3.26 24.55
N LEU A 205 -20.18 2.49 24.98
CA LEU A 205 -20.08 1.66 26.19
C LEU A 205 -19.03 0.56 26.03
N ASN A 206 -18.96 -0.10 24.88
CA ASN A 206 -17.95 -1.11 24.59
C ASN A 206 -16.53 -0.52 24.57
N ASP A 207 -16.33 0.62 23.90
CA ASP A 207 -15.06 1.34 23.87
C ASP A 207 -14.62 1.72 25.30
N TRP A 208 -15.55 2.19 26.12
CA TRP A 208 -15.28 2.53 27.52
C TRP A 208 -14.92 1.30 28.37
N SER A 209 -15.67 0.21 28.22
CA SER A 209 -15.40 -1.06 28.91
C SER A 209 -14.04 -1.65 28.54
N GLN A 210 -13.65 -1.64 27.26
CA GLN A 210 -12.33 -2.09 26.81
C GLN A 210 -11.20 -1.24 27.40
N LYS A 211 -11.39 0.09 27.49
CA LYS A 211 -10.42 0.98 28.13
C LYS A 211 -10.26 0.69 29.62
N LEU A 212 -11.36 0.42 30.34
CA LEU A 212 -11.31 0.03 31.74
C LEU A 212 -10.57 -1.29 31.95
N ASN A 213 -10.85 -2.31 31.13
CA ASN A 213 -10.15 -3.58 31.20
C ASN A 213 -8.64 -3.42 30.94
N SER A 214 -8.28 -2.59 29.96
CA SER A 214 -6.88 -2.27 29.65
C SER A 214 -6.19 -1.55 30.80
N LEU A 215 -6.87 -0.59 31.42
CA LEU A 215 -6.38 0.15 32.59
C LEU A 215 -6.16 -0.81 33.77
N MET A 216 -7.13 -1.68 34.07
CA MET A 216 -7.03 -2.64 35.16
C MET A 216 -5.87 -3.63 34.95
N SER A 217 -5.70 -4.11 33.72
CA SER A 217 -4.57 -4.96 33.34
C SER A 217 -3.22 -4.26 33.56
N LEU A 218 -3.13 -2.98 33.18
CA LEU A 218 -1.91 -2.19 33.36
C LEU A 218 -1.60 -1.93 34.84
N VAL A 219 -2.61 -1.64 35.66
CA VAL A 219 -2.47 -1.47 37.11
C VAL A 219 -1.97 -2.77 37.74
N ASN A 220 -2.62 -3.90 37.47
CA ASN A 220 -2.20 -5.20 38.01
C ASN A 220 -0.75 -5.55 37.63
N LYS A 221 -0.40 -5.33 36.36
CA LYS A 221 0.97 -5.57 35.88
C LYS A 221 1.99 -4.69 36.62
N THR A 222 1.65 -3.43 36.87
CA THR A 222 2.51 -2.49 37.60
C THR A 222 2.68 -2.94 39.05
N THR A 223 1.61 -3.34 39.73
CA THR A 223 1.66 -3.86 41.10
C THR A 223 2.56 -5.09 41.22
N HIS A 224 2.46 -6.04 40.28
CA HIS A 224 3.34 -7.21 40.26
C HIS A 224 4.81 -6.86 40.02
N LEU A 225 5.09 -5.87 39.16
CA LEU A 225 6.45 -5.41 38.90
C LEU A 225 7.06 -4.73 40.14
N ILE A 226 6.28 -3.91 40.86
CA ILE A 226 6.72 -3.28 42.12
C ILE A 226 7.06 -4.35 43.17
N ALA A 227 6.15 -5.32 43.40
CA ALA A 227 6.39 -6.39 44.37
C ALA A 227 7.63 -7.22 44.03
N LYS A 228 7.88 -7.45 42.73
CA LYS A 228 9.10 -8.14 42.26
C LYS A 228 10.36 -7.30 42.53
N GLU A 229 10.33 -6.00 42.29
CA GLU A 229 11.46 -5.12 42.61
C GLU A 229 11.75 -5.05 44.11
N GLU A 230 10.72 -4.91 44.96
CA GLU A 230 10.87 -4.89 46.42
C GLU A 230 11.55 -6.17 46.94
N MET A 231 11.18 -7.33 46.39
CA MET A 231 11.84 -8.60 46.73
C MET A 231 13.33 -8.62 46.35
N ILE A 232 13.70 -8.05 45.20
CA ILE A 232 15.10 -8.01 44.76
C ILE A 232 15.91 -7.02 45.60
N HIS A 233 15.35 -5.84 45.89
CA HIS A 233 16.03 -4.80 46.65
C HIS A 233 16.23 -5.20 48.13
N ASN A 234 15.30 -5.96 48.72
CA ASN A 234 15.45 -6.49 50.09
C ASN A 234 16.44 -7.67 50.20
N LEU A 235 16.92 -8.22 49.08
CA LEU A 235 17.94 -9.27 49.04
C LEU A 235 19.37 -8.73 48.82
N GLN A 236 19.52 -7.42 48.55
CA GLN A 236 20.80 -6.72 48.45
C GLN A 236 21.15 -6.05 49.78
#